data_AF-A0AAX2M8P3-F1
#
_entry.id   AF-A0AAX2M8P3-F1
#
_cell.length_a   1.000
_cell.length_b   1.000
_cell.length_c   1.000
_cell.angle_alpha   90.00
_cell.angle_beta   90.00
_cell.angle_gamma   90.00
#
_symmetry.space_group_name_H-M   'P 1'
#
loop_
_entity.id
_entity.type
_entity.pdbx_description
1 polymer ?
#
loop_
_entity_poly.entity_id
_entity_poly.type
_entity_poly.pdbx_seq_one_letter_code
_entity_poly.pdbx_strand_id
1 'polypeptide(L)'
;MAGVGQGLMEDKPSRMFLTLRECGALARILPEVDALFGVPQRADHHPEIDCGDHVMRVLDYAAAAGQPLAVRFAALGHDLGKALTPAEVLPRHIGHEEGGIAPLAELCRRLRVPNDCRDLAHITMVHHTKVHRALELRPDTVLRLLKDCDALRRPERFLQMLDACLADTRGRLSFEHAPYPQKDYLQAQLAATLQIDAGAIAAGCADKAAIPATIDAARTAVIAKCKEEWKED
;
A
#
# COMPACT_ATOMS: atom_id res chain seq x y z
N MET A 1 6.70 17.41 -9.74
CA MET A 1 5.43 16.67 -9.62
C MET A 1 4.49 17.12 -10.70
N ALA A 2 4.35 18.43 -10.99
CA ALA A 2 3.41 19.00 -11.97
C ALA A 2 3.05 18.11 -13.18
N GLY A 3 3.99 17.75 -14.07
CA GLY A 3 3.68 16.94 -15.26
C GLY A 3 3.27 15.49 -14.96
N VAL A 4 4.02 14.78 -14.11
CA VAL A 4 3.69 13.39 -13.70
C VAL A 4 2.36 13.33 -12.94
N GLY A 5 2.09 14.32 -12.09
CA GLY A 5 0.86 14.43 -11.32
C GLY A 5 -0.36 14.68 -12.21
N GLN A 6 -0.23 15.50 -13.25
CA GLN A 6 -1.30 15.69 -14.24
C GLN A 6 -1.60 14.38 -14.97
N GLY A 7 -0.58 13.71 -15.50
CA GLY A 7 -0.79 12.44 -16.21
C GLY A 7 -1.34 11.32 -15.32
N LEU A 8 -0.97 11.29 -14.03
CA LEU A 8 -1.59 10.38 -13.06
C LEU A 8 -3.08 10.65 -12.86
N MET A 9 -3.56 11.88 -13.06
CA MET A 9 -4.95 12.26 -12.87
C MET A 9 -5.84 12.12 -14.11
N GLU A 10 -5.27 11.73 -15.25
CA GLU A 10 -6.04 11.44 -16.47
C GLU A 10 -6.91 10.16 -16.31
N ASP A 11 -7.85 9.97 -17.24
CA ASP A 11 -8.75 8.80 -17.24
C ASP A 11 -8.03 7.47 -17.49
N LYS A 12 -6.92 7.53 -18.23
CA LYS A 12 -6.08 6.36 -18.53
C LYS A 12 -4.60 6.69 -18.38
N PRO A 13 -4.09 6.78 -17.12
CA PRO A 13 -2.73 7.23 -16.84
C PRO A 13 -1.65 6.42 -17.55
N SER A 14 -1.88 5.11 -17.78
CA SER A 14 -0.92 4.22 -18.44
C SER A 14 -0.41 4.76 -19.78
N ARG A 15 -1.27 5.46 -20.54
CA ARG A 15 -0.92 6.02 -21.86
C ARG A 15 0.25 6.99 -21.79
N MET A 16 0.33 7.82 -20.74
CA MET A 16 1.45 8.74 -20.57
C MET A 16 2.75 7.95 -20.37
N PHE A 17 2.76 6.99 -19.44
CA PHE A 17 3.97 6.23 -19.12
C PHE A 17 4.46 5.39 -20.30
N LEU A 18 3.54 4.73 -21.01
CA LEU A 18 3.87 3.95 -22.20
C LEU A 18 4.43 4.85 -23.32
N THR A 19 3.81 6.01 -23.58
CA THR A 19 4.35 6.98 -24.56
C THR A 19 5.74 7.50 -24.16
N LEU A 20 5.95 7.79 -22.87
CA LEU A 20 7.26 8.20 -22.36
C LEU A 20 8.30 7.08 -22.51
N ARG A 21 7.89 5.82 -22.34
CA ARG A 21 8.77 4.66 -22.50
C ARG A 21 9.14 4.44 -23.97
N GLU A 22 8.16 4.49 -24.87
CA GLU A 22 8.36 4.34 -26.32
C GLU A 22 9.36 5.34 -26.90
N CYS A 23 9.37 6.58 -26.40
CA CYS A 23 10.34 7.60 -26.80
C CYS A 23 11.60 7.66 -25.93
N GLY A 24 11.78 6.75 -24.97
CA GLY A 24 12.95 6.68 -24.07
C GLY A 24 13.01 7.75 -22.99
N ALA A 25 12.00 8.61 -22.89
CA ALA A 25 11.91 9.66 -21.88
C ALA A 25 11.64 9.11 -20.48
N LEU A 26 10.95 7.97 -20.34
CA LEU A 26 10.61 7.38 -19.04
C LEU A 26 11.88 7.06 -18.22
N ALA A 27 12.90 6.46 -18.84
CA ALA A 27 14.19 6.17 -18.21
C ALA A 27 14.92 7.43 -17.66
N ARG A 28 14.56 8.63 -18.14
CA ARG A 28 15.14 9.91 -17.69
C ARG A 28 14.27 10.59 -16.63
N ILE A 29 12.94 10.49 -16.76
CA ILE A 29 11.98 11.19 -15.92
C ILE A 29 11.53 10.34 -14.72
N LEU A 30 11.51 9.02 -14.84
CA LEU A 30 11.11 8.05 -13.81
C LEU A 30 11.89 6.72 -13.99
N PRO A 31 13.24 6.73 -13.88
CA PRO A 31 14.06 5.52 -14.04
C PRO A 31 13.61 4.35 -13.16
N GLU A 32 13.08 4.62 -11.96
CA GLU A 32 12.61 3.60 -11.03
C GLU A 32 11.36 2.87 -11.56
N VAL A 33 10.51 3.57 -12.33
CA VAL A 33 9.32 2.99 -12.97
C VAL A 33 9.71 2.28 -14.27
N ASP A 34 10.61 2.87 -15.06
CA ASP A 34 11.09 2.25 -16.30
C ASP A 34 11.75 0.88 -16.04
N ALA A 35 12.48 0.77 -14.92
CA ALA A 35 13.18 -0.43 -14.50
C ALA A 35 12.25 -1.59 -14.07
N LEU A 36 10.95 -1.35 -13.89
CA LEU A 36 9.99 -2.42 -13.58
C LEU A 36 9.64 -3.27 -14.82
N PHE A 37 9.66 -2.67 -16.00
CA PHE A 37 9.29 -3.41 -17.20
C PHE A 37 10.39 -4.42 -17.58
N GLY A 38 9.97 -5.62 -17.92
CA GLY A 38 10.84 -6.79 -18.15
C GLY A 38 11.16 -7.56 -16.87
N VAL A 39 10.74 -7.09 -15.69
CA VAL A 39 10.95 -7.79 -14.42
C VAL A 39 9.85 -8.83 -14.22
N PRO A 40 10.18 -10.14 -14.18
CA PRO A 40 9.19 -11.19 -14.17
C PRO A 40 8.64 -11.44 -12.76
N GLN A 41 7.33 -11.63 -12.68
CA GLN A 41 6.56 -12.03 -11.50
C GLN A 41 6.04 -13.47 -11.67
N ARG A 42 5.59 -14.06 -10.57
CA ARG A 42 4.98 -15.40 -10.61
C ARG A 42 3.60 -15.34 -11.26
N ALA A 43 3.42 -16.13 -12.33
CA ALA A 43 2.19 -16.16 -13.12
C ALA A 43 0.93 -16.64 -12.35
N ASP A 44 1.09 -17.36 -11.24
CA ASP A 44 -0.03 -17.80 -10.39
C ASP A 44 -0.69 -16.67 -9.60
N HIS A 45 0.05 -15.58 -9.38
CA HIS A 45 -0.45 -14.37 -8.72
C HIS A 45 -0.56 -13.18 -9.67
N HIS A 46 0.29 -13.13 -10.69
CA HIS A 46 0.43 -12.05 -11.65
C HIS A 46 0.42 -12.63 -13.07
N PRO A 47 -0.75 -12.95 -13.65
CA PRO A 47 -0.82 -13.61 -14.96
C PRO A 47 -0.24 -12.78 -16.11
N GLU A 48 -0.13 -11.45 -15.94
CA GLU A 48 0.58 -10.53 -16.82
C GLU A 48 2.11 -10.74 -16.82
N ILE A 49 2.66 -11.36 -15.76
CA ILE A 49 4.08 -11.63 -15.50
C ILE A 49 4.94 -10.37 -15.35
N ASP A 50 4.77 -9.33 -16.16
CA ASP A 50 5.63 -8.16 -16.20
C ASP A 50 5.24 -7.14 -15.11
N CYS A 51 6.20 -6.72 -14.26
CA CYS A 51 5.94 -5.72 -13.21
C CYS A 51 5.55 -4.35 -13.80
N GLY A 52 6.11 -3.98 -14.95
CA GLY A 52 5.81 -2.74 -15.64
C GLY A 52 4.38 -2.72 -16.20
N ASP A 53 3.96 -3.81 -16.86
CA ASP A 53 2.57 -3.97 -17.30
C ASP A 53 1.60 -3.96 -16.11
N HIS A 54 1.93 -4.69 -15.04
CA HIS A 54 1.14 -4.71 -13.80
C HIS A 54 0.88 -3.30 -13.28
N VAL A 55 1.92 -2.49 -13.03
CA VAL A 55 1.72 -1.14 -12.48
C VAL A 55 0.91 -0.23 -13.42
N MET A 56 0.97 -0.42 -14.73
CA MET A 56 0.10 0.32 -15.67
C MET A 56 -1.39 -0.03 -15.48
N ARG A 57 -1.71 -1.32 -15.32
CA ARG A 57 -3.08 -1.79 -15.09
C ARG A 57 -3.60 -1.34 -13.73
N VAL A 58 -2.76 -1.35 -12.70
CA VAL A 58 -3.06 -0.82 -11.37
C VAL A 58 -3.44 0.66 -11.44
N LEU A 59 -2.67 1.48 -12.19
CA LEU A 59 -2.95 2.91 -12.34
C LEU A 59 -4.25 3.18 -13.09
N ASP A 60 -4.52 2.44 -14.16
CA ASP A 60 -5.77 2.56 -14.92
C ASP A 60 -6.98 2.17 -14.07
N TYR A 61 -6.87 1.12 -13.25
CA TYR A 61 -7.91 0.77 -12.29
C TYR A 61 -8.13 1.88 -11.25
N ALA A 62 -7.06 2.38 -10.63
CA ALA A 62 -7.15 3.45 -9.64
C ALA A 62 -7.81 4.71 -10.25
N ALA A 63 -7.53 4.98 -11.52
CA ALA A 63 -8.17 6.06 -12.25
C ALA A 63 -9.66 5.85 -12.47
N ALA A 64 -10.06 4.69 -12.98
CA ALA A 64 -11.46 4.32 -13.19
C ALA A 64 -12.27 4.30 -11.87
N ALA A 65 -11.62 3.96 -10.76
CA ALA A 65 -12.21 4.00 -9.42
C ALA A 65 -12.29 5.41 -8.80
N GLY A 66 -11.89 6.47 -9.54
CA GLY A 66 -11.99 7.85 -9.08
C GLY A 66 -11.01 8.21 -7.94
N GLN A 67 -9.92 7.45 -7.79
CA GLN A 67 -9.01 7.61 -6.67
C GLN A 67 -8.24 8.94 -6.74
N PRO A 68 -7.93 9.59 -5.60
CA PRO A 68 -7.21 10.86 -5.58
C PRO A 68 -5.73 10.66 -5.93
N LEU A 69 -5.05 11.77 -6.27
CA LEU A 69 -3.63 11.77 -6.67
C LEU A 69 -2.73 11.01 -5.68
N ALA A 70 -2.96 11.14 -4.38
CA ALA A 70 -2.16 10.45 -3.38
C ALA A 70 -2.24 8.93 -3.52
N VAL A 71 -3.44 8.37 -3.73
CA VAL A 71 -3.65 6.93 -3.92
C VAL A 71 -3.03 6.47 -5.24
N ARG A 72 -3.22 7.22 -6.33
CA ARG A 72 -2.63 6.89 -7.64
C ARG A 72 -1.09 6.93 -7.61
N PHE A 73 -0.52 7.89 -6.87
CA PHE A 73 0.94 7.96 -6.67
C PHE A 73 1.45 6.82 -5.78
N ALA A 74 0.71 6.44 -4.74
CA ALA A 74 1.05 5.30 -3.91
C ALA A 74 0.99 3.98 -4.70
N ALA A 75 0.00 3.83 -5.57
CA ALA A 75 -0.11 2.73 -6.52
C ALA A 75 1.06 2.69 -7.51
N LEU A 76 1.51 3.84 -8.04
CA LEU A 76 2.73 3.90 -8.88
C LEU A 76 3.97 3.37 -8.13
N GLY A 77 4.07 3.70 -6.84
CA GLY A 77 5.26 3.46 -6.02
C GLY A 77 5.32 2.13 -5.28
N HIS A 78 4.22 1.36 -5.22
CA HIS A 78 4.09 0.25 -4.26
C HIS A 78 5.16 -0.84 -4.43
N ASP A 79 5.61 -1.07 -5.66
CA ASP A 79 6.45 -2.21 -6.05
C ASP A 79 7.82 -1.81 -6.62
N LEU A 80 8.25 -0.56 -6.46
CA LEU A 80 9.52 -0.07 -7.06
C LEU A 80 10.75 -0.93 -6.68
N GLY A 81 10.74 -1.58 -5.50
CA GLY A 81 11.81 -2.47 -5.09
C GLY A 81 11.92 -3.77 -5.90
N LYS A 82 10.88 -4.18 -6.63
CA LYS A 82 10.93 -5.39 -7.49
C LYS A 82 11.99 -5.24 -8.58
N ALA A 83 12.19 -4.03 -9.10
CA ALA A 83 13.24 -3.72 -10.08
C ALA A 83 14.67 -3.99 -9.57
N LEU A 84 14.86 -4.05 -8.25
CA LEU A 84 16.15 -4.30 -7.60
C LEU A 84 16.32 -5.75 -7.13
N THR A 85 15.38 -6.65 -7.48
CA THR A 85 15.44 -8.04 -7.05
C THR A 85 16.60 -8.78 -7.74
N PRO A 86 17.53 -9.41 -6.99
CA PRO A 86 18.59 -10.22 -7.56
C PRO A 86 18.04 -11.39 -8.39
N ALA A 87 18.77 -11.80 -9.44
CA ALA A 87 18.30 -12.83 -10.37
C ALA A 87 18.02 -14.16 -9.68
N GLU A 88 18.80 -14.52 -8.67
CA GLU A 88 18.64 -15.72 -7.84
C GLU A 88 17.42 -15.68 -6.91
N VAL A 89 16.82 -14.51 -6.70
CA VAL A 89 15.60 -14.32 -5.91
C VAL A 89 14.36 -14.27 -6.81
N LEU A 90 14.52 -14.00 -8.11
CA LEU A 90 13.39 -13.96 -9.05
C LEU A 90 12.69 -15.32 -9.17
N PRO A 91 11.37 -15.34 -9.39
CA PRO A 91 10.43 -14.21 -9.41
C PRO A 91 9.75 -13.97 -8.04
N ARG A 92 10.41 -14.31 -6.93
CA ARG A 92 9.80 -14.27 -5.58
C ARG A 92 9.84 -12.88 -4.94
N HIS A 93 10.76 -12.02 -5.35
CA HIS A 93 10.89 -10.64 -4.86
C HIS A 93 10.97 -10.52 -3.33
N ILE A 94 11.70 -11.42 -2.67
CA ILE A 94 11.84 -11.37 -1.21
C ILE A 94 12.54 -10.05 -0.83
N GLY A 95 11.90 -9.26 0.04
CA GLY A 95 12.47 -8.01 0.56
C GLY A 95 12.30 -6.79 -0.35
N HIS A 96 11.48 -6.87 -1.41
CA HIS A 96 11.24 -5.74 -2.30
C HIS A 96 10.60 -4.54 -1.58
N GLU A 97 9.84 -4.77 -0.51
CA GLU A 97 9.22 -3.70 0.29
C GLU A 97 10.29 -2.78 0.90
N GLU A 98 11.35 -3.37 1.48
CA GLU A 98 12.48 -2.63 2.04
C GLU A 98 13.40 -2.08 0.93
N GLY A 99 13.65 -2.90 -0.10
CA GLY A 99 14.48 -2.51 -1.25
C GLY A 99 13.94 -1.29 -2.00
N GLY A 100 12.62 -1.06 -1.97
CA GLY A 100 11.98 0.09 -2.60
C GLY A 100 12.12 1.41 -1.85
N ILE A 101 12.51 1.41 -0.56
CA ILE A 101 12.56 2.63 0.29
C ILE A 101 13.47 3.70 -0.30
N ALA A 102 14.71 3.35 -0.66
CA ALA A 102 15.66 4.30 -1.22
C ALA A 102 15.24 4.80 -2.63
N PRO A 103 14.81 3.94 -3.58
CA PRO A 103 14.25 4.37 -4.85
C PRO A 103 13.06 5.33 -4.72
N LEU A 104 12.09 5.03 -3.85
CA LEU A 104 10.94 5.90 -3.65
C LEU A 104 11.36 7.26 -3.07
N ALA A 105 12.29 7.27 -2.10
CA ALA A 105 12.78 8.51 -1.52
C ALA A 105 13.46 9.41 -2.57
N GLU A 106 14.29 8.83 -3.44
CA GLU A 106 14.94 9.56 -4.53
C GLU A 106 13.93 10.08 -5.56
N LEU A 107 12.97 9.24 -5.97
CA LEU A 107 11.87 9.64 -6.85
C LEU A 107 11.09 10.82 -6.25
N CYS A 108 10.70 10.72 -4.97
CA CYS A 108 9.96 11.78 -4.27
C CYS A 108 10.76 13.08 -4.19
N ARG A 109 12.06 13.01 -3.92
CA ARG A 109 12.96 14.17 -3.88
C ARG A 109 13.07 14.83 -5.25
N ARG A 110 13.36 14.04 -6.29
CA ARG A 110 13.55 14.51 -7.67
C ARG A 110 12.29 15.16 -8.23
N LEU A 111 11.13 14.58 -7.96
CA LEU A 111 9.85 15.12 -8.38
C LEU A 111 9.30 16.17 -7.41
N ARG A 112 9.91 16.44 -6.25
CA ARG A 112 9.33 17.34 -5.22
C ARG A 112 7.87 16.97 -4.91
N VAL A 113 7.65 15.70 -4.58
CA VAL A 113 6.31 15.15 -4.34
C VAL A 113 5.71 15.76 -3.06
N PRO A 114 4.42 16.15 -3.06
CA PRO A 114 3.73 16.63 -1.86
C PRO A 114 3.79 15.60 -0.72
N ASN A 115 3.87 16.09 0.52
CA ASN A 115 4.04 15.22 1.69
C ASN A 115 2.96 14.12 1.77
N ASP A 116 1.69 14.44 1.51
CA ASP A 116 0.61 13.44 1.60
C ASP A 116 0.78 12.30 0.59
N CYS A 117 1.23 12.60 -0.63
CA CYS A 117 1.53 11.57 -1.65
C CYS A 117 2.75 10.74 -1.25
N ARG A 118 3.83 11.40 -0.80
CA ARG A 118 5.07 10.73 -0.36
C ARG A 118 4.80 9.80 0.82
N ASP A 119 4.12 10.29 1.85
CA ASP A 119 3.89 9.55 3.09
C ASP A 119 2.95 8.37 2.83
N LEU A 120 1.92 8.55 1.99
CA LEU A 120 1.04 7.44 1.59
C LEU A 120 1.78 6.39 0.76
N ALA A 121 2.59 6.81 -0.23
CA ALA A 121 3.39 5.87 -1.02
C ALA A 121 4.37 5.07 -0.15
N HIS A 122 4.99 5.71 0.85
CA HIS A 122 5.90 5.05 1.75
C HIS A 122 5.21 3.94 2.56
N ILE A 123 4.09 4.24 3.21
CA ILE A 123 3.38 3.20 4.00
C ILE A 123 2.81 2.11 3.10
N THR A 124 2.32 2.44 1.90
CA THR A 124 1.85 1.45 0.93
C THR A 124 2.97 0.50 0.53
N MET A 125 4.12 1.01 0.11
CA MET A 125 5.27 0.18 -0.30
C MET A 125 5.73 -0.76 0.82
N VAL A 126 5.86 -0.25 2.05
CA VAL A 126 6.39 -1.03 3.19
C VAL A 126 5.38 -2.06 3.73
N HIS A 127 4.08 -1.87 3.50
CA HIS A 127 3.05 -2.66 4.18
C HIS A 127 1.98 -3.30 3.27
N HIS A 128 1.97 -3.06 1.96
CA HIS A 128 0.93 -3.62 1.07
C HIS A 128 0.86 -5.16 1.13
N THR A 129 1.99 -5.87 1.25
CA THR A 129 1.99 -7.33 1.39
C THR A 129 1.36 -7.82 2.70
N LYS A 130 1.47 -7.04 3.79
CA LYS A 130 0.74 -7.30 5.04
C LYS A 130 -0.76 -7.07 4.86
N VAL A 131 -1.15 -6.05 4.10
CA VAL A 131 -2.56 -5.79 3.77
C VAL A 131 -3.15 -6.94 2.96
N HIS A 132 -2.47 -7.43 1.93
CA HIS A 132 -2.92 -8.58 1.13
C HIS A 132 -3.16 -9.84 1.97
N ARG A 133 -2.40 -9.99 3.06
CA ARG A 133 -2.47 -11.11 4.00
C ARG A 133 -3.22 -10.79 5.29
N ALA A 134 -4.01 -9.71 5.33
CA ALA A 134 -4.57 -9.17 6.57
C ALA A 134 -5.33 -10.19 7.42
N LEU A 135 -6.10 -11.08 6.78
CA LEU A 135 -6.91 -12.09 7.47
C LEU A 135 -6.04 -13.17 8.15
N GLU A 136 -4.81 -13.39 7.68
CA GLU A 136 -3.85 -14.32 8.27
C GLU A 136 -3.09 -13.71 9.47
N LEU A 137 -3.11 -12.39 9.62
CA LEU A 137 -2.32 -11.70 10.64
C LEU A 137 -2.88 -11.97 12.04
N ARG A 138 -1.97 -12.12 13.01
CA ARG A 138 -2.35 -12.15 14.43
C ARG A 138 -2.82 -10.76 14.89
N PRO A 139 -3.68 -10.66 15.91
CA PRO A 139 -4.17 -9.39 16.44
C PRO A 139 -3.06 -8.38 16.83
N ASP A 140 -1.96 -8.85 17.44
CA ASP A 140 -0.79 -8.02 17.76
C ASP A 140 -0.15 -7.40 16.49
N THR A 141 -0.14 -8.17 15.40
CA THR A 141 0.46 -7.75 14.14
C THR A 141 -0.45 -6.78 13.39
N VAL A 142 -1.78 -6.93 13.49
CA VAL A 142 -2.74 -5.93 13.01
C VAL A 142 -2.59 -4.63 13.78
N LEU A 143 -2.50 -4.66 15.11
CA LEU A 143 -2.28 -3.45 15.91
C LEU A 143 -0.98 -2.74 15.50
N ARG A 144 0.12 -3.50 15.33
CA ARG A 144 1.39 -2.95 14.85
C ARG A 144 1.25 -2.31 13.47
N LEU A 145 0.56 -2.96 12.52
CA LEU A 145 0.28 -2.36 11.21
C LEU A 145 -0.48 -1.03 11.34
N LEU A 146 -1.52 -0.98 12.17
CA LEU A 146 -2.27 0.27 12.42
C LEU A 146 -1.39 1.38 13.03
N LYS A 147 -0.44 1.03 13.91
CA LYS A 147 0.49 1.98 14.52
C LYS A 147 1.57 2.44 13.55
N ASP A 148 2.18 1.52 12.80
CA ASP A 148 3.21 1.81 11.80
C ASP A 148 2.67 2.72 10.68
N CYS A 149 1.42 2.50 10.25
CA CYS A 149 0.72 3.35 9.28
C CYS A 149 0.13 4.63 9.90
N ASP A 150 0.25 4.81 11.22
CA ASP A 150 -0.31 5.94 11.97
C ASP A 150 -1.85 6.07 11.83
N ALA A 151 -2.53 4.95 11.62
CA ALA A 151 -3.96 4.87 11.37
C ALA A 151 -4.80 5.36 12.56
N LEU A 152 -4.27 5.27 13.78
CA LEU A 152 -4.98 5.71 15.00
C LEU A 152 -5.07 7.23 15.12
N ARG A 153 -4.21 7.98 14.41
CA ARG A 153 -4.26 9.45 14.36
C ARG A 153 -4.69 10.00 13.01
N ARG A 154 -4.42 9.25 11.93
CA ARG A 154 -4.70 9.62 10.53
C ARG A 154 -5.46 8.48 9.83
N PRO A 155 -6.67 8.12 10.31
CA PRO A 155 -7.40 6.96 9.78
C PRO A 155 -7.68 7.08 8.29
N GLU A 156 -7.97 8.27 7.78
CA GLU A 156 -8.27 8.52 6.36
C GLU A 156 -7.10 8.15 5.45
N ARG A 157 -5.85 8.40 5.89
CA ARG A 157 -4.65 8.01 5.12
C ARG A 157 -4.50 6.50 5.08
N PHE A 158 -4.84 5.80 6.16
CA PHE A 158 -4.84 4.33 6.16
C PHE A 158 -5.91 3.78 5.21
N LEU A 159 -7.11 4.38 5.19
CA LEU A 159 -8.16 3.98 4.24
C LEU A 159 -7.70 4.16 2.78
N GLN A 160 -7.03 5.26 2.47
CA GLN A 160 -6.41 5.48 1.16
C GLN A 160 -5.32 4.46 0.81
N MET A 161 -4.57 3.97 1.81
CA MET A 161 -3.61 2.88 1.59
C MET A 161 -4.34 1.59 1.18
N LEU A 162 -5.48 1.29 1.81
CA LEU A 162 -6.30 0.13 1.45
C LEU A 162 -6.87 0.26 0.03
N ASP A 163 -7.22 1.48 -0.41
CA ASP A 163 -7.62 1.75 -1.80
C ASP A 163 -6.49 1.47 -2.80
N ALA A 164 -5.24 1.84 -2.46
CA ALA A 164 -4.09 1.52 -3.29
C ALA A 164 -3.84 0.00 -3.37
N CYS A 165 -4.01 -0.73 -2.26
CA CYS A 165 -3.84 -2.19 -2.25
C CYS A 165 -4.98 -2.92 -2.98
N LEU A 166 -6.20 -2.38 -2.94
CA LEU A 166 -7.30 -2.85 -3.79
C LEU A 166 -6.95 -2.67 -5.27
N ALA A 167 -6.43 -1.50 -5.65
CA ALA A 167 -5.99 -1.25 -7.02
C ALA A 167 -4.88 -2.21 -7.46
N ASP A 168 -3.91 -2.51 -6.59
CA ASP A 168 -2.88 -3.53 -6.85
C ASP A 168 -3.53 -4.89 -7.19
N THR A 169 -4.46 -5.36 -6.35
CA THR A 169 -5.15 -6.64 -6.63
C THR A 169 -5.95 -6.61 -7.93
N ARG A 170 -6.70 -5.53 -8.19
CA ARG A 170 -7.56 -5.41 -9.37
C ARG A 170 -6.80 -5.07 -10.66
N GLY A 171 -5.56 -4.63 -10.55
CA GLY A 171 -4.65 -4.43 -11.69
C GLY A 171 -4.14 -5.74 -12.29
N ARG A 172 -4.18 -6.85 -11.55
CA ARG A 172 -3.74 -8.17 -12.05
C ARG A 172 -4.70 -8.70 -13.11
N LEU A 173 -4.13 -9.30 -14.16
CA LEU A 173 -4.93 -9.83 -15.27
C LEU A 173 -5.88 -10.94 -14.79
N SER A 174 -7.17 -10.84 -15.13
CA SER A 174 -8.25 -11.75 -14.68
C SER A 174 -8.70 -11.57 -13.22
N PHE A 175 -8.17 -10.56 -12.51
CA PHE A 175 -8.57 -10.23 -11.14
C PHE A 175 -9.32 -8.90 -11.06
N GLU A 176 -9.71 -8.29 -12.19
CA GLU A 176 -10.38 -7.00 -12.26
C GLU A 176 -11.66 -6.96 -11.40
N HIS A 177 -12.28 -8.12 -11.17
CA HIS A 177 -13.48 -8.32 -10.34
C HIS A 177 -13.26 -9.16 -9.07
N ALA A 178 -12.03 -9.58 -8.75
CA ALA A 178 -11.74 -10.56 -7.68
C ALA A 178 -12.03 -10.03 -6.26
N PRO A 179 -12.74 -10.77 -5.39
CA PRO A 179 -13.01 -10.33 -4.02
C PRO A 179 -11.75 -9.86 -3.28
N TYR A 180 -11.90 -8.79 -2.49
CA TYR A 180 -10.80 -8.23 -1.70
C TYR A 180 -11.27 -7.89 -0.27
N PRO A 181 -11.67 -8.91 0.53
CA PRO A 181 -12.21 -8.72 1.88
C PRO A 181 -11.23 -8.07 2.86
N GLN A 182 -9.92 -8.07 2.54
CA GLN A 182 -8.85 -7.46 3.32
C GLN A 182 -9.14 -5.99 3.64
N LYS A 183 -9.73 -5.25 2.68
CA LYS A 183 -10.05 -3.84 2.86
C LYS A 183 -11.12 -3.67 3.94
N ASP A 184 -12.26 -4.33 3.78
CA ASP A 184 -13.39 -4.21 4.71
C ASP A 184 -13.02 -4.77 6.09
N TYR A 185 -12.25 -5.86 6.13
CA TYR A 185 -11.70 -6.42 7.35
C TYR A 185 -10.86 -5.39 8.11
N LEU A 186 -9.84 -4.79 7.48
CA LEU A 186 -8.98 -3.82 8.14
C LEU A 186 -9.71 -2.52 8.51
N GLN A 187 -10.75 -2.13 7.75
CA GLN A 187 -11.65 -1.04 8.11
C GLN A 187 -12.40 -1.33 9.41
N ALA A 188 -12.97 -2.53 9.55
CA ALA A 188 -13.65 -2.96 10.77
C ALA A 188 -12.68 -3.02 11.96
N GLN A 189 -11.47 -3.58 11.77
CA GLN A 189 -10.43 -3.61 12.81
C GLN A 189 -10.04 -2.21 13.28
N LEU A 190 -9.83 -1.27 12.35
CA LEU A 190 -9.51 0.12 12.68
C LEU A 190 -10.67 0.78 13.44
N ALA A 191 -11.90 0.64 12.94
CA ALA A 191 -13.09 1.23 13.56
C ALA A 191 -13.27 0.74 15.01
N ALA A 192 -13.13 -0.57 15.24
CA ALA A 192 -13.20 -1.16 16.58
C ALA A 192 -12.07 -0.64 17.49
N THR A 193 -10.84 -0.55 16.97
CA THR A 193 -9.68 -0.06 17.73
C THR A 193 -9.83 1.41 18.14
N LEU A 194 -10.45 2.24 17.29
CA LEU A 194 -10.69 3.66 17.56
C LEU A 194 -11.76 3.90 18.65
N GLN A 195 -12.59 2.90 18.97
CA GLN A 195 -13.55 3.01 20.09
C GLN A 195 -12.88 2.88 21.47
N ILE A 196 -11.60 2.49 21.54
CA ILE A 196 -10.87 2.39 22.80
C ILE A 196 -10.60 3.78 23.39
N ASP A 197 -11.18 4.06 24.55
CA ASP A 197 -10.86 5.24 25.34
C ASP A 197 -9.51 5.09 26.04
N ALA A 198 -8.45 5.45 25.31
CA ALA A 198 -7.09 5.44 25.82
C ALA A 198 -6.90 6.40 27.02
N GLY A 199 -7.70 7.47 27.12
CA GLY A 199 -7.65 8.43 28.21
C GLY A 199 -8.17 7.82 29.52
N ALA A 200 -9.32 7.15 29.47
CA ALA A 200 -9.87 6.43 30.61
C ALA A 200 -8.93 5.30 31.08
N ILE A 201 -8.34 4.54 30.15
CA ILE A 201 -7.36 3.49 30.49
C ILE A 201 -6.14 4.10 31.18
N ALA A 202 -5.61 5.21 30.65
CA ALA A 202 -4.46 5.89 31.23
C ALA A 202 -4.76 6.43 32.64
N ALA A 203 -5.96 6.99 32.85
CA ALA A 203 -6.39 7.50 34.16
C ALA A 203 -6.57 6.39 35.20
N GLY A 204 -6.97 5.18 34.77
CA GLY A 204 -7.12 4.02 35.65
C GLY A 204 -5.81 3.29 36.00
N CYS A 205 -4.69 3.65 35.37
CA CYS A 205 -3.41 3.01 35.64
C CYS A 205 -2.71 3.64 36.86
N ALA A 206 -2.44 2.82 37.88
CA ALA A 206 -1.67 3.24 39.06
C ALA A 206 -0.18 3.47 38.72
N ASP A 207 0.40 2.60 37.89
CA ASP A 207 1.75 2.78 37.35
C ASP A 207 1.69 3.43 35.96
N LYS A 208 2.26 4.63 35.85
CA LYS A 208 2.32 5.37 34.58
C LYS A 208 3.19 4.67 33.53
N ALA A 209 4.19 3.90 33.95
CA ALA A 209 5.05 3.17 33.02
C ALA A 209 4.29 2.03 32.31
N ALA A 210 3.24 1.50 32.94
CA ALA A 210 2.40 0.45 32.36
C ALA A 210 1.39 0.97 31.31
N ILE A 211 1.10 2.28 31.28
CA ILE A 211 0.04 2.87 30.43
C ILE A 211 0.13 2.42 28.96
N PRO A 212 1.28 2.52 28.26
CA PRO A 212 1.35 2.13 26.86
C PRO A 212 1.01 0.65 26.64
N ALA A 213 1.50 -0.24 27.51
CA ALA A 213 1.25 -1.66 27.42
C ALA A 213 -0.22 -2.00 27.72
N THR A 214 -0.84 -1.34 28.70
CA THR A 214 -2.26 -1.53 29.04
C THR A 214 -3.18 -1.08 27.89
N ILE A 215 -2.88 0.06 27.26
CA ILE A 215 -3.63 0.54 26.10
C ILE A 215 -3.48 -0.43 24.92
N ASP A 216 -2.25 -0.85 24.63
CA ASP A 216 -2.00 -1.79 23.53
C ASP A 216 -2.69 -3.14 23.78
N ALA A 217 -2.67 -3.66 25.02
CA ALA A 217 -3.38 -4.88 25.38
C ALA A 217 -4.90 -4.76 25.16
N ALA A 218 -5.51 -3.64 25.55
CA ALA A 218 -6.94 -3.40 25.32
C ALA A 218 -7.28 -3.33 23.83
N ARG A 219 -6.44 -2.66 23.03
CA ARG A 219 -6.60 -2.60 21.57
C ARG A 219 -6.43 -3.96 20.91
N THR A 220 -5.42 -4.73 21.31
CA THR A 220 -5.21 -6.10 20.81
C THR A 220 -6.39 -7.01 21.15
N ALA A 221 -6.97 -6.89 22.35
CA ALA A 221 -8.15 -7.66 22.74
C ALA A 221 -9.38 -7.33 21.87
N VAL A 222 -9.61 -6.05 21.56
CA VAL A 222 -10.71 -5.64 20.67
C VAL A 222 -10.48 -6.12 19.23
N ILE A 223 -9.24 -6.04 18.73
CA ILE A 223 -8.90 -6.59 17.41
C ILE A 223 -9.11 -8.11 17.37
N ALA A 224 -8.72 -8.83 18.43
CA ALA A 224 -8.92 -10.27 18.53
C ALA A 224 -10.41 -10.62 18.48
N LYS A 225 -11.23 -9.93 19.28
CA LYS A 225 -12.69 -10.10 19.27
C LYS A 225 -13.29 -9.79 17.89
N CYS A 226 -12.93 -8.66 17.29
CA CYS A 226 -13.42 -8.27 15.97
C CYS A 226 -13.03 -9.30 14.89
N LYS A 227 -11.84 -9.91 15.00
CA LYS A 227 -11.41 -11.01 14.12
C LYS A 227 -12.23 -12.28 14.31
N GLU A 228 -12.54 -12.67 15.55
CA GLU A 228 -13.38 -13.85 15.84
C GLU A 228 -14.81 -13.69 15.32
N GLU A 229 -15.33 -12.46 15.35
CA GLU A 229 -16.68 -12.11 14.88
C GLU A 229 -16.73 -11.86 13.36
N TRP A 230 -15.57 -11.76 12.69
CA TRP A 230 -15.51 -11.51 11.25
C TRP A 230 -16.07 -12.69 10.47
N LYS A 231 -17.08 -12.41 9.65
CA LYS A 231 -17.63 -13.35 8.68
C LYS A 231 -17.30 -12.83 7.30
N GLU A 232 -16.71 -13.67 6.47
CA GLU A 232 -16.66 -13.41 5.03
C GLU A 232 -18.09 -13.63 4.52
N ASP A 233 -18.76 -12.54 4.14
CA ASP A 233 -20.01 -12.59 3.38
C ASP A 233 -19.77 -13.05 1.93
#